data_AF-A0A8T4QV61-F1
#
_entry.id   AF-A0A8T4QV61-F1
#
_cell.length_a   1.000
_cell.length_b   1.000
_cell.length_c   1.000
_cell.angle_alpha   90.00
_cell.angle_beta   90.00
_cell.angle_gamma   90.00
#
_symmetry.space_group_name_H-M   'P 1'
#
loop_
_entity.id
_entity.type
_entity.pdbx_description
1 polymer ?
#
loop_
_entity_poly.entity_id
_entity_poly.type
_entity_poly.pdbx_seq_one_letter_code
_entity_poly.pdbx_strand_id
1 'polypeptide(L)'
;MVGLDRKDCAILGILQKNCRATLSDIGQAVDLSPDSVRRRIDKMVENKIFHPKVQMRPPHFGYPNVIEVKIKLKDHSNEKYDQFIAYLQDHSRIVEIFKVSGPWDLSIVVISKDAADLRSISDEVKGRFGGIISEWIESMTLDSYKFELYDMMKLMEEESAGPEVVIIDYKLGNVTSVLNALKVLGVKAEITNDVMKIRKAKKIILPGVGAFAEGMKNLKEVGLIKVLYEEVLVKKKPFLGICLGMQIICTKGYEGGEFKGLGWIDAEVVRFEGENLRIPHIGWNDVKCNLACPILSNGKDVQTFYFVHSYFVKPKDSSIIVGSCDYGIPFAAVIQKENIFATQFHPEKSQHEGLEILRKFATLENVKETPDTVLVS
;
A
#
# COMPACT_ATOMS: atom_id res chain seq x y z
N MET A 1 2.84 10.21 1.61
CA MET A 1 2.57 11.64 1.58
C MET A 1 3.03 12.12 0.23
N VAL A 2 2.23 12.85 -0.54
CA VAL A 2 2.64 13.25 -1.89
C VAL A 2 3.84 14.20 -1.79
N GLY A 3 5.00 13.77 -2.30
CA GLY A 3 6.17 14.62 -2.49
C GLY A 3 7.14 14.77 -1.31
N LEU A 4 6.94 14.09 -0.18
CA LEU A 4 7.84 14.13 0.98
C LEU A 4 8.64 12.83 1.13
N ASP A 5 9.94 12.94 1.35
CA ASP A 5 10.82 11.81 1.67
C ASP A 5 11.10 11.69 3.19
N ARG A 6 11.87 10.66 3.56
CA ARG A 6 12.19 10.36 4.97
C ARG A 6 13.01 11.48 5.63
N LYS A 7 13.87 12.17 4.88
CA LYS A 7 14.67 13.29 5.39
C LYS A 7 13.78 14.52 5.58
N ASP A 8 12.84 14.76 4.67
CA ASP A 8 11.85 15.84 4.83
C ASP A 8 11.02 15.65 6.11
N CYS A 9 10.55 14.43 6.37
CA CYS A 9 9.79 14.12 7.58
C CYS A 9 10.63 14.22 8.86
N ALA A 10 11.91 13.86 8.81
CA ALA A 10 12.84 14.07 9.92
C ALA A 10 13.05 15.57 10.22
N ILE A 11 13.24 16.39 9.18
CA ILE A 11 13.35 17.86 9.31
C ILE A 11 12.08 18.43 9.94
N LEU A 12 10.90 18.05 9.45
CA LEU A 12 9.62 18.49 10.03
C LEU A 12 9.46 18.03 11.48
N GLY A 13 9.91 16.82 11.82
CA GLY A 13 9.90 16.32 13.20
C GLY A 13 10.74 17.18 14.15
N ILE A 14 11.88 17.71 13.68
CA ILE A 14 12.72 18.64 14.46
C ILE A 14 12.05 20.00 14.58
N LEU A 15 11.57 20.58 13.46
CA LEU A 15 10.97 21.91 13.44
C LEU A 15 9.70 22.02 14.29
N GLN A 16 8.89 20.95 14.36
CA GLN A 16 7.70 20.91 15.22
C GLN A 16 8.05 20.94 16.72
N LYS A 17 9.19 20.33 17.10
CA LYS A 17 9.66 20.32 18.51
C LYS A 17 10.42 21.59 18.87
N ASN A 18 11.22 22.11 17.94
CA ASN A 18 12.02 23.31 18.12
C ASN A 18 12.11 24.09 16.80
N CYS A 19 11.19 25.03 16.60
CA CYS A 19 11.17 25.88 15.41
C CYS A 19 12.36 26.85 15.31
N ARG A 20 13.16 26.99 16.39
CA ARG A 20 14.37 27.84 16.45
C ARG A 20 15.66 27.06 16.19
N ALA A 21 15.58 25.76 15.92
CA ALA A 21 16.76 24.95 15.60
C ALA A 21 17.51 25.54 14.40
N THR A 22 18.84 25.62 14.49
CA THR A 22 19.63 26.16 13.38
C THR A 22 19.69 25.16 12.23
N LEU A 23 19.92 25.65 11.01
CA LEU A 23 20.09 24.77 9.83
C LEU A 23 21.27 23.80 10.01
N SER A 24 22.28 24.19 10.80
CA SER A 24 23.42 23.34 11.13
C SER A 24 23.01 22.18 12.05
N ASP A 25 22.27 22.47 13.11
CA ASP A 25 21.82 21.45 14.07
C ASP A 25 20.87 20.46 13.39
N ILE A 26 19.95 20.96 12.57
CA ILE A 26 19.04 20.13 11.77
C ILE A 26 19.87 19.27 10.81
N GLY A 27 20.84 19.87 10.09
CA GLY A 27 21.70 19.17 9.15
C GLY A 27 22.50 18.03 9.78
N GLN A 28 23.06 18.26 10.97
CA GLN A 28 23.75 17.23 11.74
C GLN A 28 22.81 16.08 12.15
N ALA A 29 21.60 16.41 12.61
CA ALA A 29 20.62 15.42 13.06
C ALA A 29 20.05 14.56 11.92
N VAL A 30 19.95 15.12 10.72
CA VAL A 30 19.40 14.41 9.55
C VAL A 30 20.45 14.04 8.52
N ASP A 31 21.75 14.16 8.81
CA ASP A 31 22.86 13.85 7.90
C ASP A 31 22.68 14.52 6.53
N LEU A 32 22.68 15.86 6.54
CA LEU A 32 22.60 16.75 5.38
C LEU A 32 23.41 18.02 5.62
N SER A 33 23.87 18.67 4.55
CA SER A 33 24.46 20.02 4.67
C SER A 33 23.40 21.07 5.03
N PRO A 34 23.76 22.18 5.69
CA PRO A 34 22.83 23.27 6.02
C PRO A 34 22.09 23.82 4.78
N ASP A 35 22.77 23.93 3.64
CA ASP A 35 22.17 24.39 2.38
C ASP A 35 21.14 23.40 1.84
N SER A 36 21.40 22.09 1.96
CA SER A 36 20.43 21.08 1.57
C SER A 36 19.20 21.09 2.46
N VAL A 37 19.36 21.36 3.77
CA VAL A 37 18.23 21.52 4.70
C VAL A 37 17.41 22.74 4.32
N ARG A 38 18.05 23.89 4.06
CA ARG A 38 17.36 25.12 3.62
C ARG A 38 16.52 24.88 2.37
N ARG A 39 17.12 24.30 1.32
CA ARG A 39 16.41 24.03 0.06
C ARG A 39 15.18 23.13 0.26
N ARG A 40 15.27 22.13 1.14
CA ARG A 40 14.14 21.25 1.47
C ARG A 40 13.03 22.00 2.21
N ILE A 41 13.40 22.82 3.20
CA ILE A 41 12.46 23.68 3.93
C ILE A 41 11.73 24.62 2.97
N ASP A 42 12.47 25.33 2.11
CA ASP A 42 11.89 26.28 1.16
C ASP A 42 10.90 25.58 0.21
N LYS A 43 11.28 24.41 -0.30
CA LYS A 43 10.40 23.58 -1.15
C LYS A 43 9.15 23.10 -0.41
N MET A 44 9.26 22.75 0.87
CA MET A 44 8.09 22.34 1.69
C MET A 44 7.14 23.53 1.93
N VAL A 45 7.68 24.73 2.15
CA VAL A 45 6.88 25.96 2.28
C VAL A 45 6.20 26.33 0.96
N GLU A 46 6.92 26.26 -0.16
CA GLU A 46 6.38 26.51 -1.51
C GLU A 46 5.24 25.54 -1.85
N ASN A 47 5.40 24.27 -1.50
CA ASN A 47 4.36 23.24 -1.67
C ASN A 47 3.26 23.30 -0.60
N LYS A 48 3.24 24.32 0.26
CA LYS A 48 2.24 24.54 1.32
C LYS A 48 2.11 23.38 2.31
N ILE A 49 3.20 22.61 2.50
CA ILE A 49 3.26 21.52 3.48
C ILE A 49 3.18 22.08 4.90
N PHE A 50 3.84 23.21 5.14
CA PHE A 50 3.69 23.99 6.36
C PHE A 50 3.95 25.47 6.08
N HIS A 51 3.52 26.33 7.00
CA HIS A 51 3.71 27.78 6.90
C HIS A 51 4.31 28.29 8.21
N PRO A 52 5.45 28.99 8.18
CA PRO A 52 5.97 29.65 9.37
C PRO A 52 4.98 30.72 9.82
N LYS A 53 4.49 30.61 11.06
CA LYS A 53 3.66 31.66 11.69
C LYS A 53 4.11 31.90 13.12
N VAL A 54 4.02 33.15 13.56
CA VAL A 54 4.19 33.50 14.97
C VAL A 54 2.90 33.13 15.69
N GLN A 55 3.00 32.29 16.72
CA GLN A 55 1.86 31.98 17.57
C GLN A 55 1.72 33.06 18.64
N MET A 56 0.60 33.77 18.63
CA MET A 56 0.27 34.80 19.60
C MET A 56 -0.60 34.22 20.71
N ARG A 57 -0.49 34.75 21.94
CA ARG A 57 -1.33 34.36 23.09
C ARG A 57 -2.24 35.53 23.51
N PRO A 58 -3.51 35.58 23.06
CA PRO A 58 -4.45 36.69 23.32
C PRO A 58 -4.52 37.17 24.78
N PRO A 59 -4.51 36.28 25.79
CA PRO A 59 -4.55 36.72 27.18
C PRO A 59 -3.37 37.60 27.60
N HIS A 60 -2.21 37.49 26.94
CA HIS A 60 -1.01 38.24 27.30
C HIS A 60 -0.99 39.67 26.74
N PHE A 61 -1.93 40.03 25.88
CA PHE A 61 -2.03 41.39 25.31
C PHE A 61 -3.44 42.01 25.49
N GLY A 62 -4.15 41.57 26.53
CA GLY A 62 -5.38 42.23 27.00
C GLY A 62 -6.70 41.62 26.52
N TYR A 63 -6.69 40.42 25.94
CA TYR A 63 -7.90 39.68 25.57
C TYR A 63 -7.94 38.33 26.31
N PRO A 64 -8.37 38.31 27.58
CA PRO A 64 -8.36 37.10 28.40
C PRO A 64 -9.35 36.03 27.91
N ASN A 65 -10.39 36.42 27.18
CA ASN A 65 -11.42 35.48 26.73
C ASN A 65 -11.15 35.04 25.29
N VAL A 66 -11.19 33.73 25.07
CA VAL A 66 -11.20 33.09 23.76
C VAL A 66 -12.49 32.29 23.63
N ILE A 67 -13.34 32.68 22.70
CA ILE A 67 -14.70 32.18 22.55
C ILE A 67 -14.83 31.48 21.21
N GLU A 68 -15.30 30.24 21.23
CA GLU A 68 -15.74 29.57 20.01
C GLU A 68 -17.19 29.97 19.74
N VAL A 69 -17.49 30.43 18.54
CA VAL A 69 -18.84 30.75 18.10
C VAL A 69 -19.24 29.83 16.97
N LYS A 70 -20.29 29.03 17.20
CA LYS A 70 -20.91 28.20 16.16
C LYS A 70 -22.01 29.00 15.47
N ILE A 71 -21.96 29.01 14.15
CA ILE A 71 -22.89 29.78 13.32
C ILE A 71 -23.57 28.81 12.36
N LYS A 72 -24.90 28.90 12.33
CA LYS A 72 -25.73 28.27 11.32
C LYS A 72 -26.29 29.35 10.42
N LEU A 73 -26.29 29.08 9.13
CA LEU A 73 -26.79 29.95 8.10
C LEU A 73 -28.18 29.46 7.66
N LYS A 74 -28.97 30.37 7.12
CA LYS A 74 -30.19 30.05 6.34
C LYS A 74 -29.89 30.23 4.85
N ASP A 75 -30.86 29.92 3.99
CA ASP A 75 -30.72 30.10 2.55
C ASP A 75 -30.19 31.50 2.20
N HIS A 76 -29.11 31.52 1.44
CA HIS A 76 -28.37 32.71 1.07
C HIS A 76 -27.81 32.58 -0.34
N SER A 77 -27.51 33.71 -0.99
CA SER A 77 -26.75 33.71 -2.24
C SER A 77 -25.25 33.53 -1.98
N ASN A 78 -24.53 32.95 -2.94
CA ASN A 78 -23.07 32.82 -2.88
C ASN A 78 -22.39 34.18 -2.63
N GLU A 79 -22.90 35.24 -3.28
CA GLU A 79 -22.36 36.60 -3.11
C GLU A 79 -22.47 37.10 -1.66
N LYS A 80 -23.61 36.87 -0.99
CA LYS A 80 -23.80 37.26 0.41
C LYS A 80 -22.90 36.44 1.34
N TYR A 81 -22.71 35.16 1.04
CA TYR A 81 -21.80 34.30 1.78
C TYR A 81 -20.34 34.78 1.67
N ASP A 82 -19.89 35.09 0.46
CA ASP A 82 -18.53 35.57 0.24
C ASP A 82 -18.28 36.92 0.92
N GLN A 83 -19.26 37.84 0.88
CA GLN A 83 -19.22 39.09 1.64
C GLN A 83 -19.13 38.85 3.15
N PHE A 84 -19.86 37.86 3.66
CA PHE A 84 -19.83 37.50 5.07
C PHE A 84 -18.47 36.94 5.48
N ILE A 85 -17.92 35.99 4.72
CA ILE A 85 -16.58 35.43 4.99
C ILE A 85 -15.51 36.52 4.93
N ALA A 86 -15.54 37.37 3.90
CA ALA A 86 -14.59 38.47 3.76
C ALA A 86 -14.66 39.44 4.96
N TYR A 87 -15.86 39.74 5.44
CA TYR A 87 -16.04 40.57 6.63
C TYR A 87 -15.45 39.92 7.89
N LEU A 88 -15.72 38.63 8.12
CA LEU A 88 -15.17 37.92 9.27
C LEU A 88 -13.63 37.83 9.20
N GLN A 89 -13.06 37.71 8.01
CA GLN A 89 -11.61 37.67 7.79
C GLN A 89 -10.91 39.00 8.10
N ASP A 90 -11.57 40.13 7.84
CA ASP A 90 -11.03 41.48 8.09
C ASP A 90 -11.29 41.96 9.54
N HIS A 91 -12.10 41.23 10.30
CA HIS A 91 -12.51 41.65 11.63
C HIS A 91 -11.41 41.50 12.68
N SER A 92 -11.05 42.60 13.35
CA SER A 92 -9.93 42.68 14.31
C SER A 92 -10.02 41.77 15.56
N ARG A 93 -11.19 41.16 15.82
CA ARG A 93 -11.44 40.27 16.96
C ARG A 93 -11.72 38.83 16.57
N ILE A 94 -11.78 38.51 15.28
CA ILE A 94 -11.98 37.14 14.79
C ILE A 94 -10.63 36.63 14.35
N VAL A 95 -10.14 35.57 15.01
CA VAL A 95 -8.77 35.08 14.82
C VAL A 95 -8.70 33.79 14.01
N GLU A 96 -9.80 33.02 13.96
CA GLU A 96 -9.89 31.80 13.16
C GLU A 96 -11.31 31.63 12.62
N ILE A 97 -11.43 31.04 11.43
CA ILE A 97 -12.69 30.67 10.78
C ILE A 97 -12.56 29.25 10.26
N PHE A 98 -13.47 28.39 10.69
CA PHE A 98 -13.60 27.02 10.23
C PHE A 98 -14.91 26.87 9.48
N LYS A 99 -14.83 26.34 8.25
CA LYS A 99 -16.00 25.79 7.55
C LYS A 99 -16.18 24.36 8.04
N VAL A 100 -17.36 24.04 8.56
CA VAL A 100 -17.60 22.76 9.24
C VAL A 100 -18.75 22.01 8.60
N SER A 101 -18.71 20.68 8.73
CA SER A 101 -19.82 19.79 8.33
C SER A 101 -20.59 19.35 9.58
N GLY A 102 -21.91 19.30 9.51
CA GLY A 102 -22.77 18.86 10.60
C GLY A 102 -23.92 19.84 10.83
N PRO A 103 -24.35 20.06 12.08
CA PRO A 103 -25.49 20.95 12.37
C PRO A 103 -25.16 22.45 12.21
N TRP A 104 -23.88 22.79 12.04
CA TRP A 104 -23.36 24.15 11.88
C TRP A 104 -22.71 24.31 10.51
N ASP A 105 -22.68 25.53 9.99
CA ASP A 105 -22.00 25.86 8.72
C ASP A 105 -20.60 26.42 8.98
N LEU A 106 -20.45 27.21 10.05
CA LEU A 106 -19.18 27.83 10.43
C LEU A 106 -18.92 27.67 11.93
N SER A 107 -17.63 27.67 12.27
CA SER A 107 -17.13 27.85 13.63
C SER A 107 -16.07 28.92 13.59
N ILE A 108 -16.22 30.01 14.34
CA ILE A 108 -15.23 31.07 14.43
C ILE A 108 -14.65 31.15 15.83
N VAL A 109 -13.43 31.68 15.94
CA VAL A 109 -12.79 31.97 17.23
C VAL A 109 -12.72 33.48 17.40
N VAL A 110 -13.37 33.96 18.46
CA VAL A 110 -13.46 35.38 18.83
C VAL A 110 -12.63 35.61 20.08
N ILE A 111 -11.87 36.70 20.11
CA ILE A 111 -11.17 37.16 21.32
C ILE A 111 -11.88 38.37 21.90
N SER A 112 -12.04 38.43 23.23
CA SER A 112 -12.68 39.57 23.90
C SER A 112 -11.99 39.97 25.20
N LYS A 113 -12.19 41.23 25.59
CA LYS A 113 -11.74 41.78 26.87
C LYS A 113 -12.60 41.30 28.04
N ASP A 114 -13.91 41.30 27.82
CA ASP A 114 -14.94 40.94 28.78
C ASP A 114 -16.24 40.53 28.05
N ALA A 115 -17.31 40.32 28.81
CA ALA A 115 -18.61 39.94 28.27
C ALA A 115 -19.32 41.07 27.51
N ALA A 116 -19.04 42.33 27.83
CA ALA A 116 -19.63 43.47 27.14
C ALA A 116 -18.98 43.67 25.75
N ASP A 117 -17.66 43.54 25.67
CA ASP A 117 -16.90 43.53 24.42
C ASP A 117 -17.36 42.40 23.50
N LEU A 118 -17.53 41.18 24.04
CA LEU A 118 -18.07 40.05 23.27
C LEU A 118 -19.46 40.34 22.71
N ARG A 119 -20.35 40.90 23.53
CA ARG A 119 -21.72 41.25 23.10
C ARG A 119 -21.70 42.29 21.98
N SER A 120 -20.85 43.31 22.08
CA SER A 120 -20.68 44.31 21.03
C SER A 120 -20.26 43.68 19.69
N ILE A 121 -19.31 42.73 19.72
CA ILE A 121 -18.85 42.03 18.52
C ILE A 121 -19.99 41.19 17.91
N SER A 122 -20.71 40.44 18.75
CA SER A 122 -21.84 39.62 18.31
C SER A 122 -22.96 40.47 17.71
N ASP A 123 -23.30 41.60 18.33
CA ASP A 123 -24.33 42.52 17.87
C ASP A 123 -23.94 43.21 16.56
N GLU A 124 -22.66 43.56 16.38
CA GLU A 124 -22.14 44.11 15.12
C GLU A 124 -22.28 43.11 13.96
N VAL A 125 -21.85 41.85 14.18
CA VAL A 125 -21.94 40.80 13.16
C VAL A 125 -23.41 40.48 12.84
N LYS A 126 -24.26 40.31 13.86
CA LYS A 126 -25.70 40.03 13.69
C LYS A 126 -26.46 41.20 13.10
N GLY A 127 -26.08 42.43 13.42
CA GLY A 127 -26.69 43.64 12.85
C GLY A 127 -26.47 43.73 11.34
N ARG A 128 -25.26 43.38 10.87
CA ARG A 128 -24.91 43.41 9.46
C ARG A 128 -25.36 42.17 8.67
N PHE A 129 -25.31 40.99 9.28
CA PHE A 129 -25.53 39.71 8.60
C PHE A 129 -26.65 38.84 9.20
N GLY A 130 -27.49 39.38 10.09
CA GLY A 130 -28.66 38.67 10.65
C GLY A 130 -29.65 38.17 9.59
N GLY A 131 -29.61 38.76 8.38
CA GLY A 131 -30.34 38.30 7.20
C GLY A 131 -29.88 36.96 6.62
N ILE A 132 -28.72 36.43 7.02
CA ILE A 132 -28.22 35.09 6.59
C ILE A 132 -27.89 34.17 7.77
N ILE A 133 -27.77 34.71 8.98
CA ILE A 133 -27.57 33.93 10.21
C ILE A 133 -28.93 33.40 10.68
N SER A 134 -29.00 32.10 10.96
CA SER A 134 -30.16 31.43 11.56
C SER A 134 -29.93 31.17 13.04
N GLU A 135 -28.75 30.70 13.42
CA GLU A 135 -28.37 30.42 14.81
C GLU A 135 -26.94 30.92 15.09
N TRP A 136 -26.72 31.39 16.33
CA TRP A 136 -25.43 31.90 16.80
C TRP A 136 -25.24 31.47 18.26
N ILE A 137 -24.31 30.55 18.50
CA ILE A 137 -24.03 30.00 19.82
C ILE A 137 -22.60 30.34 20.23
N GLU A 138 -22.49 31.05 21.35
CA GLU A 138 -21.22 31.41 21.99
C GLU A 138 -20.86 30.34 23.02
N SER A 139 -19.65 29.79 22.91
CA SER A 139 -19.08 28.81 23.85
C SER A 139 -17.76 29.35 24.39
N MET A 140 -17.78 29.77 25.66
CA MET A 140 -16.58 30.30 26.32
C MET A 140 -15.59 29.16 26.62
N THR A 141 -14.34 29.32 26.20
CA THR A 141 -13.28 28.34 26.48
C THR A 141 -12.78 28.53 27.91
N LEU A 142 -12.90 27.49 28.74
CA LEU A 142 -12.35 27.50 30.10
C LEU A 142 -10.86 27.10 30.10
N ASP A 143 -10.54 26.01 29.41
CA ASP A 143 -9.19 25.49 29.23
C ASP A 143 -9.00 24.98 27.80
N SER A 144 -7.77 25.08 27.28
CA SER A 144 -7.42 24.52 25.96
C SER A 144 -6.08 23.80 26.00
N TYR A 145 -6.05 22.59 25.43
CA TYR A 145 -4.85 21.77 25.29
C TYR A 145 -4.60 21.55 23.81
N LYS A 146 -3.62 22.25 23.24
CA LYS A 146 -3.29 22.17 21.80
C LYS A 146 -1.96 21.43 21.60
N PHE A 147 -2.01 20.32 20.88
CA PHE A 147 -0.84 19.52 20.50
C PHE A 147 -0.75 19.45 18.97
N GLU A 148 0.03 20.35 18.36
CA GLU A 148 0.30 20.34 16.90
C GLU A 148 1.58 19.53 16.61
N LEU A 149 1.69 18.33 17.19
CA LEU A 149 2.81 17.41 17.00
C LEU A 149 2.32 16.19 16.20
N TYR A 150 2.78 16.08 14.97
CA TYR A 150 2.51 14.96 14.08
C TYR A 150 3.69 13.99 14.06
N ASP A 151 3.40 12.69 14.25
CA ASP A 151 4.38 11.63 14.03
C ASP A 151 4.56 11.41 12.52
N MET A 152 5.39 12.25 11.92
CA MET A 152 5.63 12.26 10.48
C MET A 152 6.16 10.92 9.97
N MET A 153 6.93 10.19 10.79
CA MET A 153 7.49 8.89 10.41
C MET A 153 6.39 7.82 10.39
N LYS A 154 5.55 7.78 11.43
CA LYS A 154 4.42 6.85 11.47
C LYS A 154 3.43 7.09 10.34
N LEU A 155 3.10 8.35 10.05
CA LEU A 155 2.23 8.72 8.94
C LEU A 155 2.82 8.29 7.59
N MET A 156 4.14 8.44 7.40
CA MET A 156 4.82 7.88 6.22
C MET A 156 4.72 6.36 6.17
N GLU A 157 4.93 5.66 7.29
CA GLU A 157 4.90 4.20 7.35
C GLU A 157 3.52 3.63 7.00
N GLU A 158 2.45 4.21 7.56
CA GLU A 158 1.06 3.83 7.28
C GLU A 158 0.68 4.04 5.81
N GLU A 159 1.19 5.09 5.17
CA GLU A 159 0.99 5.35 3.74
C GLU A 159 1.95 4.55 2.83
N SER A 160 3.07 4.06 3.40
CA SER A 160 4.08 3.26 2.69
C SER A 160 3.80 1.76 2.71
N ALA A 161 2.81 1.30 3.49
CA ALA A 161 2.35 -0.08 3.47
C ALA A 161 1.79 -0.39 2.07
N GLY A 162 2.65 -0.85 1.18
CA GLY A 162 2.26 -1.35 -0.13
C GLY A 162 1.26 -2.50 0.01
N PRO A 163 0.60 -2.89 -1.10
CA PRO A 163 -0.29 -4.03 -1.09
C PRO A 163 0.42 -5.26 -0.48
N GLU A 164 -0.33 -6.04 0.31
CA GLU A 164 0.21 -7.24 0.93
C GLU A 164 0.66 -8.25 -0.13
N VAL A 165 -0.10 -8.32 -1.24
CA VAL A 165 0.20 -9.15 -2.39
C VAL A 165 0.03 -8.35 -3.68
N VAL A 166 0.99 -8.43 -4.60
CA VAL A 166 0.78 -7.98 -5.98
C VAL A 166 0.59 -9.18 -6.90
N ILE A 167 -0.34 -9.03 -7.83
CA ILE A 167 -0.56 -9.96 -8.94
C ILE A 167 0.00 -9.30 -10.19
N ILE A 168 0.98 -9.93 -10.81
CA ILE A 168 1.68 -9.36 -11.97
C ILE A 168 0.75 -9.34 -13.18
N ASP A 169 0.49 -8.14 -13.70
CA ASP A 169 -0.19 -7.95 -14.98
C ASP A 169 0.83 -7.87 -16.12
N TYR A 170 0.89 -8.92 -16.92
CA TYR A 170 1.72 -8.97 -18.12
C TYR A 170 0.85 -9.35 -19.32
N LYS A 171 -0.38 -8.83 -19.38
CA LYS A 171 -1.33 -8.99 -20.50
C LYS A 171 -1.74 -10.44 -20.76
N LEU A 172 -1.62 -11.32 -19.77
CA LEU A 172 -2.00 -12.73 -19.85
C LEU A 172 -2.66 -13.17 -18.56
N GLY A 173 -3.55 -14.15 -18.68
CA GLY A 173 -4.06 -14.87 -17.53
C GLY A 173 -5.38 -14.36 -16.97
N ASN A 174 -5.87 -15.15 -16.03
CA ASN A 174 -7.06 -14.89 -15.25
C ASN A 174 -6.70 -14.14 -13.95
N VAL A 175 -5.99 -13.02 -14.08
CA VAL A 175 -5.52 -12.19 -12.95
C VAL A 175 -6.68 -11.77 -12.04
N THR A 176 -7.86 -11.56 -12.62
CA THR A 176 -9.09 -11.17 -11.92
C THR A 176 -9.60 -12.28 -11.00
N SER A 177 -9.57 -13.55 -11.39
CA SER A 177 -9.99 -14.64 -10.48
C SER A 177 -9.04 -14.79 -9.30
N VAL A 178 -7.73 -14.63 -9.51
CA VAL A 178 -6.76 -14.64 -8.40
C VAL A 178 -7.03 -13.48 -7.45
N LEU A 179 -7.26 -12.27 -7.98
CA LEU A 179 -7.61 -11.11 -7.17
C LEU A 179 -8.91 -11.35 -6.38
N ASN A 180 -9.94 -11.91 -7.02
CA ASN A 180 -11.21 -12.20 -6.36
C ASN A 180 -11.05 -13.25 -5.25
N ALA A 181 -10.26 -14.29 -5.47
CA ALA A 181 -9.95 -15.29 -4.46
C ALA A 181 -9.25 -14.68 -3.24
N LEU A 182 -8.28 -13.79 -3.45
CA LEU A 182 -7.60 -13.06 -2.37
C LEU A 182 -8.55 -12.08 -1.65
N LYS A 183 -9.47 -11.43 -2.36
CA LYS A 183 -10.50 -10.56 -1.76
C LYS A 183 -11.44 -11.34 -0.84
N VAL A 184 -11.87 -12.54 -1.24
CA VAL A 184 -12.69 -13.43 -0.40
C VAL A 184 -11.96 -13.77 0.91
N LEU A 185 -10.64 -13.88 0.87
CA LEU A 185 -9.78 -14.13 2.03
C LEU A 185 -9.46 -12.87 2.86
N GLY A 186 -9.96 -11.69 2.47
CA GLY A 186 -9.65 -10.42 3.14
C GLY A 186 -8.23 -9.91 2.94
N VAL A 187 -7.47 -10.48 2.00
CA VAL A 187 -6.07 -10.12 1.72
C VAL A 187 -6.02 -8.84 0.88
N LYS A 188 -5.19 -7.88 1.28
CA LYS A 188 -4.97 -6.63 0.53
C LYS A 188 -4.11 -6.90 -0.71
N ALA A 189 -4.77 -7.21 -1.84
CA ALA A 189 -4.10 -7.53 -3.09
C ALA A 189 -4.40 -6.52 -4.20
N GLU A 190 -3.46 -6.34 -5.12
CA GLU A 190 -3.60 -5.47 -6.29
C GLU A 190 -3.02 -6.12 -7.55
N ILE A 191 -3.71 -5.96 -8.69
CA ILE A 191 -3.19 -6.32 -10.02
C ILE A 191 -2.37 -5.15 -10.53
N THR A 192 -1.10 -5.38 -10.90
CA THR A 192 -0.23 -4.27 -11.32
C THR A 192 0.94 -4.71 -12.20
N ASN A 193 1.39 -3.79 -13.04
CA ASN A 193 2.69 -3.80 -13.71
C ASN A 193 3.57 -2.60 -13.29
N ASP A 194 3.16 -1.86 -12.25
CA ASP A 194 3.90 -0.72 -11.73
C ASP A 194 5.07 -1.22 -10.87
N VAL A 195 6.28 -0.86 -11.30
CA VAL A 195 7.54 -1.24 -10.65
C VAL A 195 7.59 -0.79 -9.18
N MET A 196 7.07 0.38 -8.85
CA MET A 196 7.07 0.90 -7.49
C MET A 196 6.10 0.13 -6.59
N LYS A 197 4.94 -0.27 -7.11
CA LYS A 197 4.00 -1.12 -6.37
C LYS A 197 4.59 -2.51 -6.12
N ILE A 198 5.23 -3.11 -7.12
CA ILE A 198 5.93 -4.41 -6.98
C ILE A 198 7.03 -4.33 -5.91
N ARG A 199 7.82 -3.26 -5.92
CA ARG A 199 8.87 -3.01 -4.91
C ARG A 199 8.33 -2.83 -3.50
N LYS A 200 7.14 -2.24 -3.34
CA LYS A 200 6.51 -2.05 -2.02
C LYS A 200 5.73 -3.27 -1.53
N ALA A 201 5.35 -4.17 -2.44
CA ALA A 201 4.56 -5.34 -2.10
C ALA A 201 5.32 -6.30 -1.18
N LYS A 202 4.62 -6.97 -0.27
CA LYS A 202 5.26 -8.00 0.58
C LYS A 202 5.45 -9.32 -0.18
N LYS A 203 4.52 -9.66 -1.07
CA LYS A 203 4.50 -10.93 -1.81
C LYS A 203 4.12 -10.72 -3.27
N ILE A 204 4.59 -11.61 -4.13
CA ILE A 204 4.39 -11.52 -5.58
C ILE A 204 3.70 -12.80 -6.08
N ILE A 205 2.61 -12.65 -6.82
CA ILE A 205 1.99 -13.75 -7.58
C ILE A 205 2.16 -13.47 -9.07
N LEU A 206 2.69 -14.45 -9.78
CA LEU A 206 2.75 -14.46 -11.24
C LEU A 206 1.78 -15.53 -11.73
N PRO A 207 0.51 -15.18 -12.02
CA PRO A 207 -0.41 -16.12 -12.62
C PRO A 207 -0.15 -16.24 -14.12
N GLY A 208 -0.79 -17.18 -14.79
CA GLY A 208 -0.83 -17.14 -16.25
C GLY A 208 -1.62 -18.28 -16.87
N VAL A 209 -2.20 -18.00 -18.03
CA VAL A 209 -2.75 -18.99 -18.97
C VAL A 209 -2.25 -18.63 -20.36
N GLY A 210 -2.24 -19.60 -21.28
CA GLY A 210 -1.74 -19.39 -22.64
C GLY A 210 -0.34 -19.97 -22.84
N ALA A 211 0.33 -19.53 -23.90
CA ALA A 211 1.55 -20.16 -24.38
C ALA A 211 2.82 -19.66 -23.67
N PHE A 212 3.79 -20.56 -23.48
CA PHE A 212 5.10 -20.25 -22.87
C PHE A 212 5.80 -19.05 -23.53
N ALA A 213 5.92 -19.08 -24.86
CA ALA A 213 6.60 -18.04 -25.63
C ALA A 213 5.91 -16.67 -25.52
N GLU A 214 4.58 -16.66 -25.54
CA GLU A 214 3.79 -15.44 -25.39
C GLU A 214 3.95 -14.85 -23.98
N GLY A 215 3.98 -15.72 -22.96
CA GLY A 215 4.25 -15.32 -21.58
C GLY A 215 5.58 -14.59 -21.41
N MET A 216 6.65 -15.18 -21.94
CA MET A 216 7.98 -14.58 -21.90
C MET A 216 8.08 -13.29 -22.72
N LYS A 217 7.43 -13.25 -23.89
CA LYS A 217 7.36 -12.04 -24.72
C LYS A 217 6.69 -10.91 -23.97
N ASN A 218 5.51 -11.13 -23.39
CA ASN A 218 4.77 -10.08 -22.73
C ASN A 218 5.48 -9.57 -21.47
N LEU A 219 6.09 -10.44 -20.66
CA LEU A 219 6.91 -10.04 -19.52
C LEU A 219 8.09 -9.14 -19.91
N LYS A 220 8.70 -9.43 -21.07
CA LYS A 220 9.78 -8.61 -21.62
C LYS A 220 9.26 -7.25 -22.09
N GLU A 221 8.11 -7.22 -22.76
CA GLU A 221 7.49 -5.98 -23.24
C GLU A 221 7.08 -5.04 -22.11
N VAL A 222 6.55 -5.57 -21.00
CA VAL A 222 6.20 -4.75 -19.82
C VAL A 222 7.42 -4.38 -18.96
N GLY A 223 8.63 -4.85 -19.32
CA GLY A 223 9.88 -4.46 -18.66
C GLY A 223 10.05 -5.00 -17.24
N LEU A 224 9.31 -6.06 -16.86
CA LEU A 224 9.26 -6.53 -15.47
C LEU A 224 10.34 -7.54 -15.09
N ILE A 225 11.06 -8.12 -16.06
CA ILE A 225 12.05 -9.17 -15.80
C ILE A 225 13.08 -8.76 -14.75
N LYS A 226 13.63 -7.54 -14.86
CA LYS A 226 14.66 -7.03 -13.94
C LYS A 226 14.13 -6.84 -12.53
N VAL A 227 12.96 -6.19 -12.37
CA VAL A 227 12.38 -5.97 -11.04
C VAL A 227 11.97 -7.29 -10.40
N LEU A 228 11.41 -8.24 -11.16
CA LEU A 228 11.07 -9.55 -10.63
C LEU A 228 12.31 -10.32 -10.17
N TYR A 229 13.41 -10.27 -10.93
CA TYR A 229 14.69 -10.85 -10.52
C TYR A 229 15.18 -10.23 -9.19
N GLU A 230 15.23 -8.89 -9.11
CA GLU A 230 15.68 -8.18 -7.90
C GLU A 230 14.80 -8.52 -6.68
N GLU A 231 13.49 -8.48 -6.84
CA GLU A 231 12.56 -8.64 -5.72
C GLU A 231 12.44 -10.10 -5.25
N VAL A 232 12.49 -11.07 -6.17
CA VAL A 232 12.30 -12.49 -5.87
C VAL A 232 13.61 -13.20 -5.55
N LEU A 233 14.66 -13.03 -6.37
CA LEU A 233 15.91 -13.79 -6.21
C LEU A 233 16.90 -13.11 -5.27
N VAL A 234 16.97 -11.77 -5.28
CA VAL A 234 17.90 -11.02 -4.43
C VAL A 234 17.26 -10.73 -3.08
N LYS A 235 16.08 -10.07 -3.06
CA LYS A 235 15.39 -9.69 -1.82
C LYS A 235 14.55 -10.80 -1.18
N LYS A 236 14.50 -11.98 -1.79
CA LYS A 236 13.82 -13.17 -1.28
C LYS A 236 12.34 -12.96 -0.91
N LYS A 237 11.62 -12.09 -1.63
CA LYS A 237 10.17 -11.94 -1.41
C LYS A 237 9.44 -13.25 -1.75
N PRO A 238 8.48 -13.69 -0.93
CA PRO A 238 7.67 -14.86 -1.26
C PRO A 238 7.02 -14.67 -2.64
N PHE A 239 7.22 -15.67 -3.50
CA PHE A 239 6.75 -15.70 -4.87
C PHE A 239 5.86 -16.92 -5.10
N LEU A 240 4.74 -16.74 -5.79
CA LEU A 240 3.87 -17.83 -6.24
C LEU A 240 3.66 -17.78 -7.75
N GLY A 241 4.19 -18.77 -8.47
CA GLY A 241 3.90 -19.00 -9.88
C GLY A 241 2.69 -19.91 -10.07
N ILE A 242 1.68 -19.51 -10.84
CA ILE A 242 0.47 -20.32 -11.06
C ILE A 242 0.38 -20.73 -12.54
N CYS A 243 0.26 -22.03 -12.80
CA CYS A 243 0.13 -22.65 -14.13
C CYS A 243 1.24 -22.18 -15.09
N LEU A 244 0.95 -21.29 -16.04
CA LEU A 244 1.99 -20.72 -16.91
C LEU A 244 3.06 -19.96 -16.09
N GLY A 245 2.68 -19.32 -14.99
CA GLY A 245 3.62 -18.67 -14.08
C GLY A 245 4.64 -19.64 -13.46
N MET A 246 4.25 -20.89 -13.20
CA MET A 246 5.15 -21.96 -12.78
C MET A 246 6.10 -22.39 -13.91
N GLN A 247 5.61 -22.37 -15.15
CA GLN A 247 6.39 -22.79 -16.31
C GLN A 247 7.44 -21.75 -16.68
N ILE A 248 7.09 -20.46 -16.76
CA ILE A 248 8.00 -19.41 -17.25
C ILE A 248 9.19 -19.14 -16.33
N ILE A 249 9.13 -19.51 -15.04
CA ILE A 249 10.27 -19.41 -14.12
C ILE A 249 11.35 -20.49 -14.37
N CYS A 250 11.04 -21.49 -15.19
CA CYS A 250 11.96 -22.57 -15.56
C CYS A 250 13.03 -22.09 -16.56
N THR A 251 14.02 -22.94 -16.86
CA THR A 251 15.08 -22.61 -17.82
C THR A 251 14.59 -22.61 -19.27
N LYS A 252 13.78 -23.61 -19.63
CA LYS A 252 13.30 -23.81 -21.01
C LYS A 252 11.88 -24.36 -21.04
N GLY A 253 11.16 -24.05 -22.11
CA GLY A 253 9.90 -24.70 -22.46
C GLY A 253 9.85 -25.09 -23.92
N TYR A 254 9.18 -26.21 -24.20
CA TYR A 254 9.09 -26.81 -25.53
C TYR A 254 7.71 -26.61 -26.21
N GLU A 255 6.85 -25.76 -25.65
CA GLU A 255 5.54 -25.48 -26.23
C GLU A 255 5.64 -24.62 -27.50
N GLY A 256 5.37 -25.24 -28.65
CA GLY A 256 5.43 -24.59 -29.96
C GLY A 256 6.87 -24.33 -30.47
N GLY A 257 7.87 -24.94 -29.83
CA GLY A 257 9.30 -24.74 -30.11
C GLY A 257 10.12 -24.64 -28.83
N GLU A 258 11.44 -24.54 -28.94
CA GLU A 258 12.33 -24.33 -27.78
C GLU A 258 12.44 -22.84 -27.44
N PHE A 259 12.00 -22.48 -26.23
CA PHE A 259 12.02 -21.10 -25.72
C PHE A 259 12.72 -21.03 -24.36
N LYS A 260 13.46 -19.95 -24.12
CA LYS A 260 14.09 -19.67 -22.81
C LYS A 260 13.09 -19.04 -21.85
N GLY A 261 13.03 -19.54 -20.63
CA GLY A 261 12.30 -18.92 -19.52
C GLY A 261 13.17 -17.94 -18.73
N LEU A 262 12.72 -17.58 -17.53
CA LEU A 262 13.45 -16.70 -16.60
C LEU A 262 14.68 -17.39 -15.98
N GLY A 263 14.72 -18.72 -15.97
CA GLY A 263 15.87 -19.50 -15.50
C GLY A 263 16.09 -19.47 -13.99
N TRP A 264 15.04 -19.25 -13.20
CA TRP A 264 15.12 -19.27 -11.73
C TRP A 264 15.16 -20.71 -11.18
N ILE A 265 14.50 -21.62 -11.89
CA ILE A 265 14.44 -23.04 -11.58
C ILE A 265 15.08 -23.84 -12.72
N ASP A 266 16.06 -24.70 -12.41
CA ASP A 266 16.67 -25.61 -13.38
C ASP A 266 15.74 -26.79 -13.70
N ALA A 267 14.78 -26.49 -14.56
CA ALA A 267 13.75 -27.39 -15.02
C ALA A 267 13.39 -27.10 -16.48
N GLU A 268 12.79 -28.09 -17.13
CA GLU A 268 12.27 -27.99 -18.49
C GLU A 268 10.75 -28.18 -18.49
N VAL A 269 10.05 -27.48 -19.39
CA VAL A 269 8.60 -27.61 -19.57
C VAL A 269 8.33 -28.46 -20.80
N VAL A 270 7.88 -29.70 -20.57
CA VAL A 270 7.73 -30.75 -21.59
C VAL A 270 6.26 -31.13 -21.78
N ARG A 271 5.92 -31.64 -22.97
CA ARG A 271 4.55 -32.07 -23.27
C ARG A 271 4.26 -33.42 -22.61
N PHE A 272 3.01 -33.67 -22.22
CA PHE A 272 2.58 -35.04 -21.97
C PHE A 272 2.64 -35.87 -23.26
N GLU A 273 3.04 -37.12 -23.14
CA GLU A 273 3.11 -38.09 -24.24
C GLU A 273 2.50 -39.41 -23.75
N GLY A 274 1.71 -40.07 -24.60
CA GLY A 274 1.10 -41.37 -24.27
C GLY A 274 -0.11 -41.68 -25.14
N GLU A 275 -0.20 -42.92 -25.64
CA GLU A 275 -1.21 -43.34 -26.63
C GLU A 275 -2.66 -43.26 -26.12
N ASN A 276 -2.87 -43.31 -24.80
CA ASN A 276 -4.19 -43.32 -24.16
C ASN A 276 -4.43 -42.11 -23.23
N LEU A 277 -3.62 -41.06 -23.31
CA LEU A 277 -3.76 -39.86 -22.50
C LEU A 277 -4.54 -38.78 -23.25
N ARG A 278 -5.65 -38.31 -22.66
CA ARG A 278 -6.39 -37.17 -23.19
C ARG A 278 -5.63 -35.88 -22.87
N ILE A 279 -5.10 -35.23 -23.88
CA ILE A 279 -4.33 -33.98 -23.72
C ILE A 279 -5.14 -32.82 -24.32
N PRO A 280 -5.33 -31.69 -23.60
CA PRO A 280 -4.79 -31.36 -22.27
C PRO A 280 -5.37 -32.19 -21.11
N HIS A 281 -4.59 -32.33 -20.04
CA HIS A 281 -5.06 -32.75 -18.72
C HIS A 281 -6.04 -31.69 -18.20
N ILE A 282 -7.34 -32.00 -18.25
CA ILE A 282 -8.43 -31.12 -17.78
C ILE A 282 -9.23 -31.87 -16.72
N GLY A 283 -9.35 -31.26 -15.54
CA GLY A 283 -10.24 -31.76 -14.51
C GLY A 283 -9.65 -31.66 -13.11
N TRP A 284 -10.33 -32.32 -12.19
CA TRP A 284 -9.90 -32.45 -10.80
C TRP A 284 -8.99 -33.67 -10.67
N ASN A 285 -7.83 -33.50 -10.04
CA ASN A 285 -6.89 -34.60 -9.81
C ASN A 285 -6.21 -34.45 -8.45
N ASP A 286 -5.79 -35.59 -7.89
CA ASP A 286 -5.20 -35.68 -6.57
C ASP A 286 -3.70 -35.40 -6.61
N VAL A 287 -3.26 -34.59 -5.64
CA VAL A 287 -1.87 -34.24 -5.42
C VAL A 287 -1.44 -34.85 -4.09
N LYS A 288 -0.38 -35.66 -4.14
CA LYS A 288 0.34 -36.10 -2.94
C LYS A 288 1.23 -34.96 -2.46
N CYS A 289 0.96 -34.44 -1.27
CA CYS A 289 1.53 -33.23 -0.72
C CYS A 289 2.60 -33.54 0.34
N ASN A 290 3.77 -32.93 0.20
CA ASN A 290 4.74 -32.84 1.29
C ASN A 290 4.28 -31.75 2.27
N LEU A 291 3.83 -32.17 3.45
CA LEU A 291 3.30 -31.27 4.49
C LEU A 291 4.36 -30.35 5.12
N ALA A 292 5.66 -30.59 4.88
CA ALA A 292 6.72 -29.65 5.26
C ALA A 292 6.67 -28.36 4.42
N CYS A 293 6.05 -28.38 3.25
CA CYS A 293 5.84 -27.18 2.44
C CYS A 293 4.80 -26.27 3.12
N PRO A 294 5.14 -25.01 3.44
CA PRO A 294 4.26 -24.09 4.16
C PRO A 294 2.88 -23.91 3.52
N ILE A 295 2.80 -23.86 2.19
CA ILE A 295 1.53 -23.67 1.47
C ILE A 295 0.67 -24.94 1.41
N LEU A 296 1.24 -26.13 1.65
CA LEU A 296 0.55 -27.43 1.57
C LEU A 296 0.19 -28.04 2.93
N SER A 297 0.57 -27.41 4.03
CA SER A 297 0.51 -27.93 5.42
C SER A 297 -0.92 -28.07 6.00
N ASN A 298 -1.88 -28.64 5.25
CA ASN A 298 -3.30 -28.72 5.59
C ASN A 298 -3.65 -29.96 6.44
N GLY A 299 -2.66 -30.70 6.92
CA GLY A 299 -2.87 -31.98 7.62
C GLY A 299 -3.36 -33.13 6.74
N LYS A 300 -3.46 -32.91 5.42
CA LYS A 300 -3.86 -33.91 4.42
C LYS A 300 -2.70 -34.15 3.45
N ASP A 301 -2.20 -35.38 3.45
CA ASP A 301 -1.17 -35.88 2.54
C ASP A 301 -1.67 -36.01 1.09
N VAL A 302 -2.99 -36.07 0.87
CA VAL A 302 -3.61 -36.00 -0.45
C VAL A 302 -4.67 -34.89 -0.50
N GLN A 303 -4.58 -34.03 -1.51
CA GLN A 303 -5.47 -32.91 -1.75
C GLN A 303 -5.86 -32.82 -3.24
N THR A 304 -7.10 -32.47 -3.55
CA THR A 304 -7.61 -32.46 -4.93
C THR A 304 -7.66 -31.04 -5.50
N PHE A 305 -7.10 -30.84 -6.69
CA PHE A 305 -7.03 -29.53 -7.34
C PHE A 305 -7.47 -29.57 -8.81
N TYR A 306 -7.82 -28.41 -9.37
CA TYR A 306 -8.25 -28.26 -10.77
C TYR A 306 -7.06 -27.95 -11.70
N PHE A 307 -6.90 -28.79 -12.71
CA PHE A 307 -5.85 -28.72 -13.74
C PHE A 307 -6.43 -28.42 -15.13
N VAL A 308 -5.66 -27.67 -15.93
CA VAL A 308 -5.90 -27.44 -17.36
C VAL A 308 -4.57 -27.14 -18.07
N HIS A 309 -3.87 -28.16 -18.53
CA HIS A 309 -2.55 -28.00 -19.16
C HIS A 309 -2.18 -29.16 -20.10
N SER A 310 -1.40 -28.87 -21.15
CA SER A 310 -0.82 -29.92 -22.01
C SER A 310 0.66 -30.20 -21.73
N TYR A 311 1.31 -29.29 -21.01
CA TYR A 311 2.73 -29.34 -20.68
C TYR A 311 2.90 -29.31 -19.15
N PHE A 312 3.98 -29.91 -18.66
CA PHE A 312 4.30 -29.96 -17.25
C PHE A 312 5.78 -29.68 -17.01
N VAL A 313 6.10 -29.23 -15.79
CA VAL A 313 7.49 -28.97 -15.39
C VAL A 313 8.17 -30.28 -15.01
N LYS A 314 9.35 -30.52 -15.57
CA LYS A 314 10.27 -31.62 -15.25
C LYS A 314 11.55 -31.02 -14.64
N PRO A 315 11.63 -30.92 -13.30
CA PRO A 315 12.84 -30.48 -12.62
C PRO A 315 13.99 -31.45 -12.82
N LYS A 316 15.23 -30.93 -12.91
CA LYS A 316 16.43 -31.80 -12.84
C LYS A 316 16.68 -32.30 -11.42
N ASP A 317 16.45 -31.45 -10.44
CA ASP A 317 16.51 -31.78 -9.02
C ASP A 317 15.11 -32.14 -8.52
N SER A 318 14.88 -33.40 -8.16
CA SER A 318 13.59 -33.87 -7.66
C SER A 318 13.28 -33.40 -6.22
N SER A 319 14.27 -32.91 -5.47
CA SER A 319 14.09 -32.48 -4.08
C SER A 319 13.18 -31.26 -3.94
N ILE A 320 13.04 -30.46 -5.01
CA ILE A 320 12.15 -29.30 -5.04
C ILE A 320 10.68 -29.68 -5.25
N ILE A 321 10.38 -30.93 -5.59
CA ILE A 321 9.01 -31.40 -5.81
C ILE A 321 8.35 -31.64 -4.45
N VAL A 322 7.45 -30.74 -4.07
CA VAL A 322 6.70 -30.81 -2.81
C VAL A 322 5.25 -31.23 -3.01
N GLY A 323 4.79 -31.34 -4.25
CA GLY A 323 3.50 -31.91 -4.60
C GLY A 323 3.60 -32.69 -5.91
N SER A 324 3.25 -33.97 -5.89
CA SER A 324 3.27 -34.84 -7.08
C SER A 324 1.86 -35.27 -7.46
N CYS A 325 1.57 -35.29 -8.75
CA CYS A 325 0.30 -35.77 -9.31
C CYS A 325 0.58 -36.83 -10.38
N ASP A 326 -0.34 -37.77 -10.56
CA ASP A 326 -0.27 -38.79 -11.60
C ASP A 326 -1.37 -38.55 -12.65
N TYR A 327 -0.97 -38.46 -13.91
CA TYR A 327 -1.88 -38.44 -15.05
C TYR A 327 -1.36 -39.40 -16.13
N GLY A 328 -1.25 -40.68 -15.77
CA GLY A 328 -0.58 -41.74 -16.54
C GLY A 328 0.94 -41.62 -16.54
N ILE A 329 1.46 -40.42 -16.30
CA ILE A 329 2.87 -40.14 -16.00
C ILE A 329 2.90 -39.27 -14.74
N PRO A 330 3.78 -39.56 -13.76
CA PRO A 330 3.96 -38.71 -12.59
C PRO A 330 4.61 -37.39 -12.98
N PHE A 331 4.08 -36.28 -12.47
CA PHE A 331 4.61 -34.94 -12.73
C PHE A 331 4.61 -34.06 -11.48
N ALA A 332 5.42 -32.99 -11.52
CA ALA A 332 5.49 -31.99 -10.47
C ALA A 332 4.25 -31.09 -10.50
N ALA A 333 3.33 -31.30 -9.57
CA ALA A 333 2.15 -30.46 -9.40
C ALA A 333 2.45 -29.22 -8.56
N VAL A 334 3.38 -29.32 -7.61
CA VAL A 334 3.86 -28.21 -6.79
C VAL A 334 5.37 -28.32 -6.64
N ILE A 335 6.06 -27.21 -6.87
CA ILE A 335 7.49 -27.07 -6.59
C ILE A 335 7.74 -25.98 -5.55
N GLN A 336 8.77 -26.17 -4.74
CA GLN A 336 9.27 -25.18 -3.81
C GLN A 336 10.80 -25.12 -3.88
N LYS A 337 11.34 -23.92 -4.05
CA LYS A 337 12.76 -23.62 -3.87
C LYS A 337 12.89 -22.34 -3.07
N GLU A 338 13.35 -22.45 -1.82
CA GLU A 338 13.46 -21.32 -0.90
C GLU A 338 12.13 -20.53 -0.78
N ASN A 339 12.12 -19.25 -1.16
CA ASN A 339 10.96 -18.35 -1.18
C ASN A 339 10.07 -18.47 -2.43
N ILE A 340 10.43 -19.34 -3.38
CA ILE A 340 9.70 -19.56 -4.63
C ILE A 340 8.80 -20.77 -4.46
N PHE A 341 7.49 -20.54 -4.59
CA PHE A 341 6.46 -21.56 -4.67
C PHE A 341 5.86 -21.53 -6.07
N ALA A 342 5.48 -22.68 -6.60
CA ALA A 342 4.75 -22.71 -7.85
C ALA A 342 3.81 -23.91 -7.94
N THR A 343 2.62 -23.70 -8.49
CA THR A 343 1.58 -24.72 -8.66
C THR A 343 1.22 -24.89 -10.13
N GLN A 344 1.12 -26.12 -10.60
CA GLN A 344 0.67 -26.41 -11.96
C GLN A 344 -0.85 -26.31 -12.10
N PHE A 345 -1.57 -26.61 -11.01
CA PHE A 345 -3.01 -26.39 -10.90
C PHE A 345 -3.36 -24.92 -10.65
N HIS A 346 -4.66 -24.61 -10.76
CA HIS A 346 -5.24 -23.29 -10.52
C HIS A 346 -5.86 -23.20 -9.12
N PRO A 347 -5.16 -22.66 -8.10
CA PRO A 347 -5.72 -22.54 -6.76
C PRO A 347 -6.97 -21.65 -6.74
N GLU A 348 -7.04 -20.63 -7.60
CA GLU A 348 -8.23 -19.78 -7.73
C GLU A 348 -9.46 -20.49 -8.31
N LYS A 349 -9.29 -21.72 -8.84
CA LYS A 349 -10.37 -22.57 -9.36
C LYS A 349 -10.59 -23.84 -8.54
N SER A 350 -9.77 -24.08 -7.52
CA SER A 350 -9.75 -25.34 -6.75
C SER A 350 -10.55 -25.29 -5.45
N GLN A 351 -11.59 -24.45 -5.42
CA GLN A 351 -12.51 -24.29 -4.28
C GLN A 351 -11.76 -24.12 -2.94
N HIS A 352 -12.20 -24.83 -1.89
CA HIS A 352 -11.65 -24.73 -0.55
C HIS A 352 -10.14 -25.00 -0.51
N GLU A 353 -9.68 -26.15 -1.05
CA GLU A 353 -8.25 -26.50 -1.06
C GLU A 353 -7.42 -25.44 -1.79
N GLY A 354 -7.94 -24.88 -2.88
CA GLY A 354 -7.28 -23.79 -3.59
C GLY A 354 -7.19 -22.47 -2.80
N LEU A 355 -8.26 -22.10 -2.08
CA LEU A 355 -8.27 -20.93 -1.20
C LEU A 355 -7.32 -21.11 0.00
N GLU A 356 -7.17 -22.32 0.51
CA GLU A 356 -6.17 -22.64 1.54
C GLU A 356 -4.75 -22.32 1.08
N ILE A 357 -4.38 -22.74 -0.14
CA ILE A 357 -3.06 -22.42 -0.72
C ILE A 357 -2.82 -20.91 -0.73
N LEU A 358 -3.78 -20.15 -1.25
CA LEU A 358 -3.67 -18.69 -1.38
C LEU A 358 -3.61 -18.01 -0.01
N ARG A 359 -4.39 -18.47 0.96
CA ARG A 359 -4.36 -17.94 2.33
C ARG A 359 -3.00 -18.18 2.97
N LYS A 360 -2.48 -19.40 2.89
CA LYS A 360 -1.18 -19.76 3.47
C LYS A 360 -0.06 -18.97 2.85
N PHE A 361 -0.07 -18.86 1.53
CA PHE A 361 0.86 -18.00 0.81
C PHE A 361 0.77 -16.55 1.31
N ALA A 362 -0.44 -15.99 1.42
CA ALA A 362 -0.65 -14.62 1.90
C ALA A 362 -0.15 -14.40 3.34
N THR A 363 -0.14 -15.43 4.18
CA THR A 363 0.35 -15.36 5.57
C THR A 363 1.84 -15.64 5.76
N LEU A 364 2.58 -16.00 4.71
CA LEU A 364 4.03 -16.24 4.83
C LEU A 364 4.77 -14.99 5.31
N GLU A 365 5.71 -15.18 6.23
CA GLU A 365 6.66 -14.13 6.58
C GLU A 365 7.82 -14.11 5.58
N ASN A 366 8.43 -12.93 5.37
CA ASN A 366 9.65 -12.86 4.58
C ASN A 366 10.76 -13.62 5.31
N VAL A 367 11.52 -14.43 4.58
CA VAL A 367 12.73 -15.05 5.13
C VAL A 367 13.68 -13.91 5.51
N LYS A 368 13.83 -13.64 6.81
CA LYS A 368 14.83 -12.69 7.29
C LYS A 368 16.19 -13.31 7.00
N GLU A 369 17.06 -12.58 6.30
CA GLU A 369 18.49 -12.87 6.34
C GLU A 369 18.89 -12.87 7.82
N THR A 370 19.23 -14.05 8.35
CA THR A 370 20.04 -14.13 9.55
C THR A 370 21.35 -13.43 9.22
N PRO A 371 21.77 -12.39 9.95
CA PRO A 371 23.12 -11.86 9.80
C PRO A 371 24.06 -13.03 10.12
N ASP A 372 25.00 -13.31 9.21
CA ASP A 372 26.12 -14.18 9.50
C ASP A 372 26.72 -13.73 10.84
N THR A 373 26.51 -14.52 11.89
CA THR A 373 27.28 -14.41 13.12
C THR A 373 28.70 -14.77 12.74
N VAL A 374 29.49 -13.74 12.43
CA VAL A 374 30.94 -13.81 12.44
C VAL A 374 31.31 -14.24 13.84
N LEU A 375 31.68 -15.51 13.99
CA LEU A 375 32.39 -16.00 15.16
C LEU A 375 33.75 -15.31 15.16
N VAL A 376 33.83 -14.17 15.84
CA VAL A 376 35.07 -13.61 16.37
C VAL A 376 35.14 -13.99 17.84
N SER A 377 35.76 -15.14 18.11
CA SER A 377 36.80 -15.38 19.13
C SER A 377 36.97 -16.88 19.32
#